data_AF-A0A4V2A2K1-F1
#
_entry.id   AF-A0A4V2A2K1-F1
#
_cell.length_a   1.000
_cell.length_b   1.000
_cell.length_c   1.000
_cell.angle_alpha   90.00
_cell.angle_beta   90.00
_cell.angle_gamma   90.00
#
_symmetry.space_group_name_H-M   'P 1'
#
loop_
_entity.id
_entity.type
_entity.pdbx_description
1 polymer ?
#
loop_
_entity_poly.entity_id
_entity_poly.type
_entity_poly.pdbx_seq_one_letter_code
_entity_poly.pdbx_strand_id
1 'polypeptide(L)' 'MTAAQYNLKIQKLVAVVSIILFLTKIFAWYLTGSVAILTDASESIVNVVAGLLGVYSLYVSAKPRDLDHPYGHG' A
#
# COMPACT_ATOMS: atom_id res chain seq x y z
N MET A 1 -4.70 -0.45 -21.65
CA MET A 1 -4.00 -0.06 -20.42
C MET A 1 -2.58 -0.56 -20.51
N THR A 2 -1.57 0.25 -20.22
CA THR A 2 -0.17 -0.21 -20.18
C THR A 2 0.06 -1.11 -18.96
N ALA A 3 1.05 -1.99 -19.01
CA ALA A 3 1.39 -2.88 -17.88
C ALA A 3 1.64 -2.08 -16.58
N ALA A 4 2.30 -0.92 -16.69
CA ALA A 4 2.53 0.00 -15.57
C ALA A 4 1.21 0.53 -14.96
N GLN A 5 0.24 0.93 -15.79
CA GLN A 5 -1.07 1.38 -15.31
C GLN A 5 -1.87 0.27 -14.62
N TYR A 6 -1.72 -0.97 -15.08
CA TYR A 6 -2.35 -2.13 -14.45
C TYR A 6 -1.77 -2.39 -13.06
N ASN A 7 -0.44 -2.44 -12.95
CA ASN A 7 0.26 -2.65 -11.67
C ASN A 7 -0.09 -1.55 -10.65
N LEU A 8 -0.14 -0.29 -11.09
CA LEU A 8 -0.57 0.84 -10.25
C LEU A 8 -2.01 0.69 -9.74
N LYS A 9 -2.94 0.20 -10.57
CA LYS A 9 -4.33 -0.02 -10.13
C LYS A 9 -4.40 -1.13 -9.08
N ILE A 10 -3.70 -2.24 -9.30
CA ILE A 10 -3.64 -3.35 -8.33
C ILE A 10 -3.02 -2.87 -7.02
N GLN A 11 -1.89 -2.15 -7.09
CA GLN A 11 -1.21 -1.65 -5.90
C GLN A 11 -2.09 -0.67 -5.10
N LYS A 12 -2.85 0.20 -5.78
CA LYS A 12 -3.84 1.08 -5.13
C LYS A 12 -4.94 0.28 -4.44
N LEU A 13 -5.46 -0.76 -5.10
CA LEU A 13 -6.48 -1.63 -4.51
C LEU A 13 -5.93 -2.34 -3.27
N VAL A 14 -4.73 -2.91 -3.36
CA VAL A 14 -4.05 -3.55 -2.21
C VAL A 14 -3.89 -2.57 -1.06
N ALA A 15 -3.40 -1.35 -1.31
CA ALA A 15 -3.23 -0.33 -0.27
C ALA A 15 -4.57 0.03 0.41
N VAL A 16 -5.65 0.19 -0.36
CA VAL A 16 -6.99 0.46 0.18
C VAL A 16 -7.48 -0.72 1.04
N VAL A 17 -7.33 -1.96 0.55
CA VAL A 17 -7.71 -3.16 1.30
C VAL A 17 -6.90 -3.30 2.59
N SER A 18 -5.60 -3.02 2.56
CA SER A 18 -4.74 -3.03 3.76
C SER A 18 -5.21 -2.03 4.81
N ILE A 19 -5.62 -0.82 4.40
CA ILE A 19 -6.15 0.19 5.32
C ILE A 19 -7.47 -0.27 5.93
N ILE A 20 -8.40 -0.81 5.12
CA ILE A 20 -9.69 -1.31 5.60
C ILE A 20 -9.49 -2.48 6.59
N LEU A 21 -8.59 -3.42 6.27
CA LEU A 21 -8.26 -4.53 7.16
C LEU A 21 -7.66 -4.04 8.48
N PHE A 22 -6.72 -3.09 8.42
CA PHE A 22 -6.15 -2.50 9.63
C PHE A 22 -7.21 -1.87 10.53
N LEU A 23 -8.10 -1.04 9.97
CA LEU A 23 -9.20 -0.42 10.73
C LEU A 23 -10.14 -1.48 11.34
N THR A 24 -10.43 -2.54 10.60
CA THR A 24 -11.26 -3.65 11.09
C THR A 24 -10.59 -4.36 12.26
N LYS A 25 -9.27 -4.60 12.20
CA LYS A 25 -8.51 -5.20 13.30
C LYS A 25 -8.47 -4.33 14.54
N ILE A 26 -8.27 -3.01 14.38
CA ILE A 26 -8.33 -2.06 15.50
C ILE A 26 -9.72 -2.07 16.15
N PHE A 27 -10.78 -2.09 15.36
CA PHE A 27 -12.14 -2.21 15.88
C PHE A 27 -12.38 -3.54 16.61
N ALA A 28 -11.92 -4.65 16.05
CA ALA A 28 -12.01 -5.98 16.69
C ALA A 28 -11.21 -6.03 18.00
N TRP A 29 -10.03 -5.43 18.05
CA TRP A 29 -9.25 -5.30 19.28
C TRP A 29 -10.00 -4.48 20.33
N TYR A 30 -10.60 -3.35 19.96
CA TYR A 30 -11.38 -2.52 20.87
C TYR A 30 -12.55 -3.29 21.50
N LEU A 31 -13.22 -4.14 20.73
CA LEU A 31 -14.33 -4.97 21.23
C LEU A 31 -13.88 -6.16 22.10
N THR A 32 -12.73 -6.77 21.78
CA THR A 32 -12.30 -8.03 22.42
C THR A 32 -11.26 -7.85 23.53
N GLY A 33 -10.51 -6.74 23.52
CA GLY A 33 -9.35 -6.54 24.39
C GLY A 33 -8.18 -7.50 24.13
N SER A 34 -8.19 -8.25 23.02
CA SER A 34 -7.24 -9.34 22.78
C SER A 34 -5.86 -8.82 22.36
N VAL A 35 -4.82 -9.15 23.16
CA VAL A 35 -3.42 -8.83 22.83
C VAL A 35 -2.99 -9.49 21.50
N ALA A 36 -3.52 -10.66 21.16
CA ALA A 36 -3.21 -11.32 19.89
C ALA A 36 -3.67 -10.49 18.68
N ILE A 37 -4.87 -9.89 18.78
CA ILE A 37 -5.41 -9.02 17.71
C ILE A 37 -4.64 -7.71 17.65
N LEU A 38 -4.18 -7.19 18.79
CA LEU A 38 -3.34 -5.98 18.82
C LEU A 38 -1.99 -6.20 18.11
N THR A 39 -1.35 -7.35 18.34
CA THR A 39 -0.09 -7.69 17.68
C THR A 39 -0.29 -7.83 16.16
N ASP A 40 -1.35 -8.52 15.73
CA ASP A 40 -1.70 -8.67 14.31
C ASP A 40 -2.12 -7.33 13.65
N ALA A 41 -2.76 -6.42 14.40
CA ALA A 41 -3.04 -5.06 13.97
C ALA A 41 -1.74 -4.25 13.81
N SER A 42 -0.77 -4.43 14.70
CA SER A 42 0.54 -3.76 14.64
C SER A 42 1.35 -4.19 13.41
N GLU A 43 1.34 -5.48 13.07
CA GLU A 43 1.90 -5.97 11.80
C GLU A 43 1.22 -5.31 10.59
N SER A 44 -0.09 -5.12 10.68
CA SER A 44 -0.87 -4.51 9.60
C SER A 44 -0.51 -3.05 9.34
N ILE A 45 0.08 -2.33 10.31
CA ILE A 45 0.64 -0.97 10.09
C ILE A 45 1.77 -1.04 9.06
N VAL A 46 2.69 -1.99 9.20
CA VAL A 46 3.81 -2.18 8.27
C VAL A 46 3.27 -2.52 6.88
N ASN A 47 2.23 -3.34 6.79
CA ASN A 47 1.59 -3.67 5.51
C ASN A 47 0.96 -2.46 4.83
N VAL A 48 0.30 -1.58 5.59
CA VAL A 48 -0.25 -0.31 5.05
C VAL A 48 0.87 0.59 4.54
N VAL A 49 1.93 0.79 5.32
CA VAL A 49 3.08 1.62 4.93
C VAL A 49 3.76 1.06 3.68
N ALA A 50 4.02 -0.25 3.64
CA ALA A 50 4.58 -0.92 2.48
C ALA A 50 3.68 -0.77 1.24
N GLY A 51 2.35 -0.90 1.42
CA GLY A 51 1.37 -0.68 0.37
C GLY A 51 1.46 0.73 -0.22
N LEU A 52 1.49 1.76 0.63
CA LEU A 52 1.61 3.18 0.23
C LEU A 52 2.95 3.46 -0.47
N LEU A 53 4.06 2.98 0.08
CA LEU A 53 5.38 3.10 -0.55
C LEU A 53 5.41 2.41 -1.91
N GLY A 54 4.76 1.25 -2.05
CA GLY A 54 4.61 0.56 -3.33
C GLY A 54 3.81 1.39 -4.33
N VAL A 55 2.71 2.03 -3.91
CA VAL A 55 1.95 2.94 -4.80
C VAL A 55 2.83 4.09 -5.27
N TYR A 56 3.58 4.71 -4.34
CA TYR A 56 4.47 5.82 -4.65
C TYR A 56 5.59 5.42 -5.60
N SER A 57 6.25 4.30 -5.33
CA SER A 57 7.31 3.75 -6.17
C SER A 57 6.83 3.49 -7.60
N LEU A 58 5.70 2.79 -7.76
CA LEU A 58 5.12 2.52 -9.08
C LEU A 58 4.63 3.80 -9.78
N TYR A 59 4.16 4.79 -9.02
CA TYR A 59 3.78 6.09 -9.58
C TYR A 59 4.97 6.83 -10.18
N VAL A 60 6.10 6.87 -9.45
CA VAL A 60 7.33 7.48 -9.93
C VAL A 60 7.86 6.73 -11.15
N SER A 61 7.93 5.41 -11.10
CA SER A 61 8.39 4.59 -12.24
C SER A 61 7.49 4.69 -13.48
N ALA A 62 6.20 4.99 -13.31
CA ALA A 62 5.27 5.16 -14.44
C ALA A 62 5.32 6.56 -15.08
N LYS A 63 6.08 7.51 -14.51
CA LYS A 63 6.19 8.87 -15.03
C LYS A 63 7.01 8.88 -16.34
N PRO A 64 6.58 9.62 -17.38
CA PRO A 64 7.27 9.65 -18.67
C PRO A 64 8.67 10.23 -18.54
N ARG A 65 9.54 9.83 -19.47
CA ARG A 65 10.93 10.27 -19.60
C ARG A 65 11.02 11.80 -19.57
N ASP A 66 11.86 12.34 -18.70
CA ASP A 66 12.14 13.78 -18.61
C ASP A 66 13.62 14.08 -18.90
N LEU A 67 14.00 15.36 -18.85
CA LEU A 67 15.37 15.81 -19.13
C LEU A 67 16.36 15.30 -18.08
N ASP A 68 15.92 15.20 -16.82
CA ASP A 68 16.73 14.71 -15.71
C ASP A 68 16.89 13.18 -15.75
N HIS A 69 15.93 12.47 -16.36
CA HIS A 69 15.96 11.01 -16.52
C HIS A 69 15.73 10.62 -17.98
N PRO A 70 16.77 10.73 -18.82
CA PRO A 70 16.69 10.34 -20.23
C PRO A 70 16.44 8.84 -20.41
N TYR A 71 16.56 7.96 -19.44
CA TYR A 71 16.17 6.54 -19.64
C TYR A 71 14.81 6.20 -19.01
N GLY A 72 14.14 7.16 -18.37
CA GLY A 72 12.92 6.95 -17.60
C GLY A 72 13.17 6.91 -16.09
N HIS A 73 12.10 6.99 -15.30
CA HIS A 73 12.14 6.95 -13.83
C HIS A 73 11.99 5.54 -13.24
N GLY A 74 12.00 4.52 -14.10
CA GLY A 74 11.86 3.11 -13.76
C GLY A 74 12.33 2.25 -14.91
#